data_AF-A0A838GFI9-F1
#
_entry.id   AF-A0A838GFI9-F1
#
_cell.length_a   1.000
_cell.length_b   1.000
_cell.length_c   1.000
_cell.angle_alpha   90.00
_cell.angle_beta   90.00
_cell.angle_gamma   90.00
#
_symmetry.space_group_name_H-M   'P 1'
#
loop_
_entity.id
_entity.type
_entity.pdbx_description
1 polymer ?
#
loop_
_entity_poly.entity_id
_entity_poly.type
_entity_poly.pdbx_seq_one_letter_code
_entity_poly.pdbx_strand_id
1 'polypeptide(L)'
;QTPFLIEQDALWITSSFSLRYVADKEEYPHDFVTTFAPMPVPIGAEDPWNTGSINNWIQMKSDTANPDAAWSLIQYWLKEGAQYMLPAGKVPAYPGTDEATVVEGILGPDREELYDVAAYQAAVFDPGIKLITDTITTGSAEIQQIAQGTSDRYLIGELTIEEWAIETKTQADEAIARATA
;
A
#
# COMPACT_ATOMS: atom_id res chain seq x y z
N GLN A 1 17.86 -2.84 -6.65
CA GLN A 1 17.49 -4.24 -6.34
C GLN A 1 17.01 -4.30 -4.90
N THR A 2 15.92 -5.02 -4.64
CA THR A 2 15.43 -5.21 -3.27
C THR A 2 16.24 -6.35 -2.64
N PRO A 3 16.62 -6.29 -1.34
CA PRO A 3 17.39 -7.36 -0.69
C PRO A 3 16.74 -8.75 -0.79
N PHE A 4 15.40 -8.81 -0.87
CA PHE A 4 14.65 -10.05 -1.05
C PHE A 4 14.93 -10.73 -2.39
N LEU A 5 14.91 -9.97 -3.50
CA LEU A 5 15.10 -10.53 -4.85
C LEU A 5 16.53 -11.00 -5.13
N ILE A 6 17.47 -10.64 -4.26
CA ILE A 6 18.87 -11.10 -4.31
C ILE A 6 19.21 -12.03 -3.15
N GLU A 7 18.18 -12.60 -2.49
CA GLU A 7 18.30 -13.60 -1.43
C GLU A 7 19.10 -13.14 -0.19
N GLN A 8 19.23 -11.83 0.03
CA GLN A 8 19.82 -11.29 1.25
C GLN A 8 18.82 -11.29 2.41
N ASP A 9 17.55 -11.04 2.11
CA ASP A 9 16.45 -11.05 3.08
C ASP A 9 15.40 -12.10 2.71
N ALA A 10 14.94 -12.89 3.67
CA ALA A 10 13.86 -13.87 3.46
C ALA A 10 12.45 -13.26 3.60
N LEU A 11 12.35 -12.00 4.06
CA LEU A 11 11.08 -11.31 4.32
C LEU A 11 11.08 -9.97 3.62
N TRP A 12 10.01 -9.70 2.88
CA TRP A 12 9.77 -8.39 2.26
C TRP A 12 8.40 -7.87 2.67
N ILE A 13 8.38 -6.95 3.64
CA ILE A 13 7.15 -6.28 4.08
C ILE A 13 6.75 -5.25 3.02
N THR A 14 5.78 -5.59 2.18
CA THR A 14 5.38 -4.77 1.05
C THR A 14 3.93 -5.06 0.60
N SER A 15 3.45 -4.34 -0.41
CA SER A 15 2.12 -4.55 -1.01
C SER A 15 2.23 -5.16 -2.41
N SER A 16 1.10 -5.56 -2.99
CA SER A 16 1.04 -6.31 -4.26
C SER A 16 1.73 -5.65 -5.45
N PHE A 17 1.92 -4.32 -5.45
CA PHE A 17 2.66 -3.61 -6.50
C PHE A 17 4.12 -4.07 -6.66
N SER A 18 4.68 -4.71 -5.64
CA SER A 18 6.04 -5.22 -5.65
C SER A 18 6.16 -6.55 -6.41
N LEU A 19 5.05 -7.27 -6.60
CA LEU A 19 5.08 -8.62 -7.17
C LEU A 19 5.47 -8.64 -8.64
N ARG A 20 5.27 -7.54 -9.38
CA ARG A 20 5.80 -7.40 -10.75
C ARG A 20 7.31 -7.56 -10.84
N TYR A 21 8.06 -7.25 -9.77
CA TYR A 21 9.51 -7.43 -9.74
C TYR A 21 9.90 -8.90 -9.50
N VAL A 22 9.03 -9.68 -8.83
CA VAL A 22 9.18 -11.14 -8.74
C VAL A 22 8.86 -11.77 -10.11
N ALA A 23 7.89 -11.24 -10.86
CA ALA A 23 7.58 -11.74 -12.20
C ALA A 23 8.66 -11.42 -13.24
N ASP A 24 9.44 -10.35 -13.03
CA ASP A 24 10.51 -9.92 -13.93
C ASP A 24 11.81 -10.71 -13.72
N LYS A 25 11.83 -11.95 -14.24
CA LYS A 25 12.98 -12.87 -14.16
C LYS A 25 14.16 -12.45 -15.03
N GLU A 26 13.95 -11.55 -15.99
CA GLU A 26 15.03 -11.03 -16.83
C GLU A 26 15.91 -10.07 -16.03
N GLU A 27 15.30 -9.14 -15.30
CA GLU A 27 16.03 -8.19 -14.44
C GLU A 27 16.38 -8.79 -13.07
N TYR A 28 15.50 -9.64 -12.51
CA TYR A 28 15.66 -10.25 -11.18
C TYR A 28 15.67 -11.77 -11.26
N PRO A 29 16.74 -12.39 -11.78
CA PRO A 29 16.82 -13.85 -11.84
C PRO A 29 16.86 -14.45 -10.44
N HIS A 30 15.99 -15.44 -10.20
CA HIS A 30 15.93 -16.25 -8.98
C HIS A 30 15.33 -17.62 -9.31
N ASP A 31 15.29 -18.56 -8.37
CA ASP A 31 14.64 -19.88 -8.53
C ASP A 31 13.65 -20.22 -7.40
N PHE A 32 13.54 -19.36 -6.39
CA PHE A 32 12.62 -19.55 -5.28
C PHE A 32 11.16 -19.27 -5.67
N VAL A 33 10.24 -19.83 -4.88
CA VAL A 33 8.81 -19.52 -4.90
C VAL A 33 8.51 -18.52 -3.78
N THR A 34 7.79 -17.45 -4.08
CA THR A 34 7.38 -16.46 -3.08
C THR A 34 6.11 -16.90 -2.37
N THR A 35 6.16 -17.00 -1.04
CA THR A 35 4.96 -17.24 -0.20
C THR A 35 4.54 -15.97 0.54
N PHE A 36 3.34 -15.98 1.13
CA PHE A 36 2.69 -14.82 1.72
C PHE A 36 2.23 -15.11 3.14
N ALA A 37 2.31 -14.09 4.00
CA ALA A 37 1.80 -14.14 5.35
C ALA A 37 1.07 -12.82 5.66
N PRO A 38 0.11 -12.82 6.60
CA PRO A 38 -0.46 -11.60 7.13
C PRO A 38 0.62 -10.67 7.70
N MET A 39 0.33 -9.38 7.74
CA MET A 39 1.23 -8.38 8.33
C MET A 39 1.55 -8.76 9.78
N PRO A 40 2.83 -8.72 10.21
CA PRO A 40 3.18 -8.92 11.61
C PRO A 40 2.54 -7.81 12.46
N VAL A 41 2.08 -8.19 13.66
CA VAL A 41 1.40 -7.29 14.59
C VAL A 41 2.16 -7.23 15.92
N PRO A 42 2.11 -6.10 16.65
CA PRO A 42 2.73 -6.02 17.97
C PRO A 42 2.21 -7.09 18.93
N ILE A 43 3.07 -7.59 19.81
CA ILE A 43 2.70 -8.58 20.82
C ILE A 43 1.63 -7.98 21.74
N GLY A 44 0.53 -8.70 21.91
CA GLY A 44 -0.60 -8.28 22.74
C GLY A 44 -1.50 -7.22 22.09
N ALA A 45 -1.33 -6.94 20.80
CA ALA A 45 -2.26 -6.08 20.08
C ALA A 45 -3.66 -6.71 20.03
N GLU A 46 -4.61 -6.07 20.71
CA GLU A 46 -6.03 -6.35 20.54
C GLU A 46 -6.50 -5.55 19.32
N ASP A 47 -6.97 -6.25 18.29
CA ASP A 47 -7.53 -5.65 17.07
C ASP A 47 -6.55 -4.80 16.19
N PRO A 48 -5.46 -5.40 15.70
CA PRO A 48 -4.45 -4.68 14.92
C PRO A 48 -4.95 -4.25 13.54
N TRP A 49 -4.50 -3.07 13.11
CA TRP A 49 -4.71 -2.58 11.74
C TRP A 49 -3.59 -3.08 10.82
N ASN A 50 -3.95 -3.37 9.57
CA ASN A 50 -2.98 -3.61 8.52
C ASN A 50 -2.31 -2.27 8.16
N THR A 51 -1.00 -2.29 7.89
CA THR A 51 -0.24 -1.08 7.55
C THR A 51 -0.48 -0.59 6.11
N GLY A 52 -1.22 -1.36 5.30
CA GLY A 52 -1.71 -0.96 3.99
C GLY A 52 -2.88 0.03 4.09
N SER A 53 -3.20 0.67 2.97
CA SER A 53 -4.27 1.67 2.90
C SER A 53 -5.10 1.54 1.63
N ILE A 54 -6.35 2.01 1.70
CA ILE A 54 -7.14 2.29 0.49
C ILE A 54 -6.64 3.62 -0.07
N ASN A 55 -6.12 3.62 -1.30
CA ASN A 55 -5.46 4.77 -1.90
C ASN A 55 -5.62 4.81 -3.44
N ASN A 56 -4.85 5.65 -4.13
CA ASN A 56 -4.96 5.94 -5.57
C ASN A 56 -6.32 6.52 -5.97
N TRP A 57 -6.78 7.51 -5.19
CA TRP A 57 -8.05 8.19 -5.44
C TRP A 57 -8.06 8.88 -6.81
N ILE A 58 -9.14 8.68 -7.57
CA ILE A 58 -9.46 9.54 -8.71
C ILE A 58 -10.44 10.58 -8.25
N GLN A 59 -10.07 11.84 -8.48
CA GLN A 59 -10.83 12.99 -8.02
C GLN A 59 -11.20 13.86 -9.21
N MET A 60 -12.42 14.39 -9.17
CA MET A 60 -12.88 15.41 -10.10
C MET A 60 -12.62 16.79 -9.49
N LYS A 61 -11.96 17.67 -10.24
CA LYS A 61 -11.83 19.08 -9.87
C LYS A 61 -13.23 19.70 -9.76
N SER A 62 -13.50 20.42 -8.67
CA SER A 62 -14.83 20.92 -8.34
C SER A 62 -15.41 21.94 -9.33
N ASP A 63 -14.56 22.66 -10.06
CA ASP A 63 -14.90 23.69 -11.05
C ASP A 63 -14.56 23.26 -12.49
N THR A 64 -14.53 21.95 -12.77
CA THR A 64 -14.32 21.44 -14.13
C THR A 64 -15.36 21.97 -15.11
N ALA A 65 -14.92 22.32 -16.32
CA ALA A 65 -15.82 22.74 -17.40
C ALA A 65 -16.65 21.57 -17.99
N ASN A 66 -16.28 20.32 -17.70
CA ASN A 66 -16.91 19.12 -18.27
C ASN A 66 -17.25 18.08 -17.19
N PRO A 67 -18.19 18.37 -16.27
CA PRO A 67 -18.51 17.49 -15.15
C PRO A 67 -19.00 16.10 -15.59
N ASP A 68 -19.85 16.01 -16.61
CA ASP A 68 -20.41 14.74 -17.09
C ASP A 68 -19.33 13.83 -17.70
N ALA A 69 -18.40 14.40 -18.46
CA ALA A 69 -17.29 13.65 -19.05
C ALA A 69 -16.32 13.17 -17.97
N ALA A 70 -15.99 14.03 -17.00
CA ALA A 70 -15.14 13.67 -15.86
C ALA A 70 -15.77 12.55 -15.02
N TRP A 71 -17.08 12.64 -14.75
CA TRP A 71 -17.82 11.60 -14.03
C TRP A 71 -17.88 10.28 -14.82
N SER A 72 -18.06 10.36 -16.14
CA SER A 72 -18.04 9.17 -17.01
C SER A 72 -16.69 8.47 -16.98
N LEU A 73 -15.59 9.23 -16.99
CA LEU A 73 -14.24 8.68 -16.86
C LEU A 73 -14.02 7.99 -15.49
N ILE A 74 -14.47 8.60 -14.40
CA ILE A 74 -14.37 8.01 -13.06
C ILE A 74 -15.13 6.68 -13.01
N GLN A 75 -16.36 6.64 -13.53
CA GLN A 75 -17.15 5.41 -13.58
C GLN A 75 -16.49 4.33 -14.42
N TYR A 76 -15.99 4.69 -15.61
CA TYR A 76 -15.26 3.78 -16.48
C TYR A 76 -14.03 3.22 -15.75
N TRP A 77 -13.21 4.08 -15.15
CA TRP A 77 -12.01 3.66 -14.45
C TRP A 77 -12.31 2.66 -13.33
N LEU A 78 -13.34 2.92 -12.53
CA LEU A 78 -13.71 2.06 -11.41
C LEU A 78 -14.28 0.71 -11.84
N LYS A 79 -15.04 0.65 -12.95
CA LYS A 79 -15.76 -0.56 -13.35
C LYS A 79 -15.06 -1.38 -14.43
N GLU A 80 -14.37 -0.72 -15.34
CA GLU A 80 -13.81 -1.32 -16.55
C GLU A 80 -12.30 -1.08 -16.67
N GLY A 81 -11.81 0.09 -16.24
CA GLY A 81 -10.41 0.47 -16.38
C GLY A 81 -9.47 -0.19 -15.37
N ALA A 82 -9.99 -0.58 -14.20
CA ALA A 82 -9.17 -1.10 -13.10
C ALA A 82 -8.38 -2.38 -13.48
N GLN A 83 -8.90 -3.21 -14.39
CA GLN A 83 -8.24 -4.42 -14.87
C GLN A 83 -6.85 -4.14 -15.46
N TYR A 84 -6.66 -2.99 -16.12
CA TYR A 84 -5.39 -2.62 -16.73
C TYR A 84 -4.31 -2.26 -15.70
N MET A 85 -4.69 -2.04 -14.44
CA MET A 85 -3.78 -1.74 -13.34
C MET A 85 -3.37 -2.99 -12.55
N LEU A 86 -4.00 -4.15 -12.80
CA LEU A 86 -3.68 -5.41 -12.13
C LEU A 86 -2.22 -5.83 -12.36
N PRO A 87 -1.63 -5.75 -13.59
CA PRO A 87 -0.22 -6.08 -13.78
C PRO A 87 0.75 -5.17 -13.01
N ALA A 88 0.30 -3.98 -12.60
CA ALA A 88 1.05 -3.08 -11.73
C ALA A 88 0.84 -3.37 -10.22
N GLY A 89 0.13 -4.46 -9.89
CA GLY A 89 -0.21 -4.92 -8.55
C GLY A 89 -1.21 -4.02 -7.81
N LYS A 90 -2.14 -3.39 -8.54
CA LYS A 90 -3.19 -2.55 -7.96
C LYS A 90 -4.48 -3.35 -7.80
N VAL A 91 -4.81 -3.69 -6.56
CA VAL A 91 -6.08 -4.35 -6.22
C VAL A 91 -7.25 -3.34 -6.36
N PRO A 92 -8.26 -3.60 -7.21
CA PRO A 92 -9.41 -2.71 -7.34
C PRO A 92 -10.26 -2.67 -6.07
N ALA A 93 -10.67 -1.48 -5.65
CA ALA A 93 -11.59 -1.31 -4.52
C ALA A 93 -13.08 -1.50 -4.91
N TYR A 94 -13.37 -1.73 -6.19
CA TYR A 94 -14.74 -1.91 -6.67
C TYR A 94 -15.26 -3.30 -6.25
N PRO A 95 -16.35 -3.39 -5.45
CA PRO A 95 -16.85 -4.68 -4.93
C PRO A 95 -17.30 -5.68 -5.99
N GLY A 96 -17.53 -5.24 -7.22
CA GLY A 96 -17.90 -6.11 -8.34
C GLY A 96 -16.73 -6.83 -9.00
N THR A 97 -15.50 -6.63 -8.53
CA THR A 97 -14.31 -7.34 -9.03
C THR A 97 -14.18 -8.66 -8.28
N ASP A 98 -14.20 -9.79 -9.00
CA ASP A 98 -14.00 -11.09 -8.38
C ASP A 98 -12.52 -11.36 -8.04
N GLU A 99 -12.27 -12.16 -7.02
CA GLU A 99 -10.92 -12.47 -6.54
C GLU A 99 -10.06 -13.16 -7.60
N ALA A 100 -10.66 -14.01 -8.45
CA ALA A 100 -9.92 -14.74 -9.48
C ALA A 100 -9.34 -13.76 -10.50
N THR A 101 -10.13 -12.78 -10.97
CA THR A 101 -9.64 -11.70 -11.83
C THR A 101 -8.45 -10.97 -11.20
N VAL A 102 -8.50 -10.69 -9.88
CA VAL A 102 -7.39 -10.02 -9.17
C VAL A 102 -6.14 -10.90 -9.11
N VAL A 103 -6.29 -12.17 -8.71
CA VAL A 103 -5.19 -13.13 -8.63
C VAL A 103 -4.52 -13.31 -9.99
N GLU A 104 -5.32 -13.54 -11.03
CA GLU A 104 -4.81 -13.78 -12.38
C GLU A 104 -4.08 -12.55 -12.94
N GLY A 105 -4.66 -11.36 -12.74
CA GLY A 105 -4.10 -10.11 -13.27
C GLY A 105 -2.86 -9.63 -12.52
N ILE A 106 -2.76 -9.87 -11.20
CA ILE A 106 -1.61 -9.44 -10.39
C ILE A 106 -0.46 -10.44 -10.46
N LEU A 107 -0.73 -11.73 -10.29
CA LEU A 107 0.33 -12.76 -10.26
C LEU A 107 0.77 -13.19 -11.66
N GLY A 108 0.00 -12.86 -12.69
CA GLY A 108 0.36 -13.14 -14.08
C GLY A 108 0.31 -14.63 -14.44
N PRO A 109 0.64 -14.99 -15.70
CA PRO A 109 0.45 -16.34 -16.23
C PRO A 109 1.31 -17.41 -15.55
N ASP A 110 2.53 -17.05 -15.10
CA ASP A 110 3.50 -17.99 -14.51
C ASP A 110 3.32 -18.17 -13.00
N ARG A 111 2.13 -17.80 -12.49
CA ARG A 111 1.86 -17.69 -11.05
C ARG A 111 2.09 -18.96 -10.25
N GLU A 112 1.79 -20.12 -10.83
CA GLU A 112 1.97 -21.42 -10.18
C GLU A 112 3.44 -21.80 -10.02
N GLU A 113 4.34 -21.19 -10.78
CA GLU A 113 5.78 -21.42 -10.72
C GLU A 113 6.48 -20.42 -9.79
N LEU A 114 5.95 -19.19 -9.69
CA LEU A 114 6.59 -18.08 -8.98
C LEU A 114 6.02 -17.81 -7.59
N TYR A 115 4.77 -18.20 -7.31
CA TYR A 115 4.05 -17.82 -6.11
C TYR A 115 3.31 -18.99 -5.46
N ASP A 116 3.22 -18.95 -4.13
CA ASP A 116 2.22 -19.70 -3.38
C ASP A 116 0.87 -18.98 -3.49
N VAL A 117 0.10 -19.34 -4.52
CA VAL A 117 -1.19 -18.68 -4.85
C VAL A 117 -2.20 -18.82 -3.71
N ALA A 118 -2.22 -19.97 -3.03
CA ALA A 118 -3.14 -20.20 -1.91
C ALA A 118 -2.81 -19.29 -0.72
N ALA A 119 -1.52 -19.15 -0.39
CA ALA A 119 -1.09 -18.21 0.65
C ALA A 119 -1.37 -16.76 0.26
N TYR A 120 -1.19 -16.38 -1.02
CA TYR A 120 -1.55 -15.06 -1.51
C TYR A 120 -3.03 -14.75 -1.26
N GLN A 121 -3.92 -15.65 -1.67
CA GLN A 121 -5.35 -15.49 -1.48
C GLN A 121 -5.72 -15.35 0.00
N ALA A 122 -5.16 -16.23 0.84
CA ALA A 122 -5.38 -16.20 2.28
C ALA A 122 -4.88 -14.90 2.94
N ALA A 123 -3.78 -14.32 2.47
CA ALA A 123 -3.20 -13.10 3.04
C ALA A 123 -3.84 -11.81 2.51
N VAL A 124 -4.33 -11.79 1.27
CA VAL A 124 -4.85 -10.58 0.61
C VAL A 124 -6.37 -10.43 0.71
N PHE A 125 -7.11 -11.54 0.70
CA PHE A 125 -8.57 -11.54 0.75
C PHE A 125 -9.12 -11.96 2.12
N ASP A 126 -8.29 -11.96 3.17
CA ASP A 126 -8.77 -12.20 4.54
C ASP A 126 -9.83 -11.14 4.90
N PRO A 127 -11.08 -11.56 5.19
CA PRO A 127 -12.16 -10.63 5.54
C PRO A 127 -11.92 -9.89 6.87
N GLY A 128 -10.96 -10.34 7.68
CA GLY A 128 -10.51 -9.69 8.91
C GLY A 128 -9.55 -8.53 8.70
N ILE A 129 -9.08 -8.27 7.48
CA ILE A 129 -8.14 -7.16 7.21
C ILE A 129 -8.80 -5.82 7.47
N LYS A 130 -8.13 -5.00 8.29
CA LYS A 130 -8.51 -3.61 8.56
C LYS A 130 -7.52 -2.67 7.88
N LEU A 131 -7.95 -2.06 6.79
CA LEU A 131 -7.17 -1.06 6.06
C LEU A 131 -7.51 0.36 6.53
N ILE A 132 -6.50 1.20 6.69
CA ILE A 132 -6.70 2.60 7.02
C ILE A 132 -7.15 3.41 5.80
N THR A 133 -7.94 4.46 6.05
CA THR A 133 -8.32 5.49 5.07
C THR A 133 -8.21 6.85 5.73
N ASP A 134 -7.38 7.71 5.18
CA ASP A 134 -7.20 9.07 5.69
C ASP A 134 -8.40 9.94 5.35
N THR A 135 -9.04 10.51 6.37
CA THR A 135 -10.22 11.38 6.22
C THR A 135 -9.96 12.82 6.69
N ILE A 136 -8.86 13.03 7.41
CA ILE A 136 -8.44 14.34 7.93
C ILE A 136 -7.08 14.65 7.31
N THR A 137 -7.03 15.63 6.41
CA THR A 137 -5.83 15.96 5.62
C THR A 137 -5.24 17.33 5.94
N THR A 138 -5.79 18.03 6.93
CA THR A 138 -5.29 19.32 7.42
C THR A 138 -3.83 19.20 7.85
N GLY A 139 -2.95 20.03 7.29
CA GLY A 139 -1.51 19.99 7.58
C GLY A 139 -0.77 18.75 7.06
N SER A 140 -1.44 17.84 6.32
CA SER A 140 -0.88 16.52 5.94
C SER A 140 0.47 16.58 5.24
N ALA A 141 0.69 17.55 4.34
CA ALA A 141 1.96 17.70 3.63
C ALA A 141 3.13 18.06 4.57
N GLU A 142 2.88 18.85 5.61
CA GLU A 142 3.88 19.21 6.60
C GLU A 142 4.09 18.06 7.60
N ILE A 143 3.01 17.40 8.02
CA ILE A 143 3.06 16.21 8.89
C ILE A 143 3.91 15.10 8.24
N GLN A 144 3.77 14.88 6.93
CA GLN A 144 4.59 13.89 6.21
C GLN A 144 6.09 14.22 6.27
N GLN A 145 6.45 15.51 6.13
CA GLN A 145 7.84 15.94 6.23
C GLN A 145 8.38 15.79 7.65
N ILE A 146 7.58 16.15 8.65
CA ILE A 146 7.89 15.97 10.08
C ILE A 146 8.14 14.49 10.37
N ALA A 147 7.21 13.62 10.00
CA ALA A 147 7.31 12.19 10.25
C ALA A 147 8.54 11.56 9.57
N GLN A 148 8.88 11.98 8.35
CA GLN A 148 10.09 11.55 7.66
C GLN A 148 11.34 12.00 8.42
N GLY A 149 11.44 13.29 8.74
CA GLY A 149 12.62 13.86 9.40
C GLY A 149 12.87 13.30 10.80
N THR A 150 11.82 13.12 11.60
CA THR A 150 11.96 12.50 12.93
C THR A 150 12.32 11.02 12.82
N SER A 151 11.73 10.29 11.87
CA SER A 151 12.04 8.86 11.64
C SER A 151 13.49 8.66 11.21
N ASP A 152 14.02 9.52 10.33
CA ASP A 152 15.43 9.47 9.92
C ASP A 152 16.36 9.64 11.13
N ARG A 153 16.05 10.60 12.01
CA ARG A 153 16.80 10.86 13.25
C ARG A 153 16.72 9.70 14.25
N TYR A 154 15.56 9.06 14.37
CA TYR A 154 15.40 7.83 15.14
C TYR A 154 16.25 6.69 14.58
N LEU A 155 16.22 6.46 13.27
CA LEU A 155 16.93 5.36 12.61
C LEU A 155 18.46 5.48 12.70
N ILE A 156 19.00 6.70 12.77
CA ILE A 156 20.44 6.92 13.00
C ILE A 156 20.82 6.94 14.49
N GLY A 157 19.86 6.72 15.39
CA GLY A 157 20.07 6.66 16.84
C GLY A 157 20.21 8.02 17.53
N GLU A 158 19.81 9.11 16.88
CA GLU A 158 19.78 10.44 17.50
C GLU A 158 18.63 10.57 18.50
N LEU A 159 17.47 9.97 18.17
CA LEU A 159 16.30 9.93 19.03
C LEU A 159 16.06 8.51 19.56
N THR A 160 15.60 8.41 20.80
CA THR A 160 14.92 7.21 21.30
C THR A 160 13.53 7.06 20.66
N ILE A 161 12.90 5.89 20.80
CA ILE A 161 11.54 5.68 20.28
C ILE A 161 10.51 6.57 21.00
N GLU A 162 10.70 6.80 22.31
CA GLU A 162 9.85 7.69 23.10
C GLU A 162 10.00 9.16 22.66
N GLU A 163 11.23 9.63 22.46
CA GLU A 163 11.50 10.99 21.97
C GLU A 163 10.95 11.19 20.56
N TRP A 164 11.17 10.22 19.67
CA TRP A 164 10.59 10.22 18.33
C TRP A 164 9.07 10.38 18.36
N ALA A 165 8.37 9.60 19.20
CA ALA A 165 6.92 9.65 19.30
C ALA A 165 6.41 11.00 19.82
N ILE A 166 7.04 11.52 20.88
CA ILE A 166 6.68 12.81 21.50
C ILE A 166 6.95 13.96 20.53
N GLU A 167 8.12 13.97 19.89
CA GLU A 167 8.53 15.05 18.99
C GLU A 167 7.67 15.08 17.73
N THR A 168 7.47 13.92 17.09
CA THR A 168 6.62 13.79 15.90
C THR A 168 5.21 14.28 16.18
N LYS A 169 4.62 13.85 17.32
CA LYS A 169 3.27 14.28 17.71
C LYS A 169 3.20 15.79 17.95
N THR A 170 4.14 16.34 18.71
CA THR A 170 4.14 17.77 19.05
C THR A 170 4.21 18.63 17.79
N GLN A 171 5.14 18.33 16.89
CA GLN A 171 5.29 19.08 15.65
C GLN A 171 4.09 18.91 14.71
N ALA A 172 3.51 17.70 14.64
CA ALA A 172 2.30 17.45 13.86
C ALA A 172 1.09 18.24 14.38
N ASP A 173 0.89 18.29 15.71
CA ASP A 173 -0.18 19.06 16.34
C ASP A 173 -0.03 20.56 16.04
N GLU A 174 1.21 21.09 16.05
CA GLU A 174 1.49 22.47 15.67
C GLU A 174 1.24 22.75 14.17
N ALA A 175 1.59 21.80 13.30
CA ALA A 175 1.33 21.90 11.86
C ALA A 175 -0.17 21.95 11.56
N ILE A 176 -0.96 21.13 12.28
CA ILE A 176 -2.43 21.17 12.21
C ILE A 176 -2.93 22.55 12.65
N ALA A 177 -2.47 23.05 13.80
CA ALA A 177 -2.88 24.36 14.31
C ALA A 177 -2.59 25.49 13.31
N ARG A 178 -1.40 25.50 12.68
CA ARG A 178 -1.05 26.46 11.63
C ARG A 178 -1.94 26.38 10.40
N ALA A 179 -2.29 25.17 9.96
CA ALA A 179 -3.14 24.95 8.79
C ALA A 179 -4.62 25.30 9.03
N THR A 180 -5.04 25.41 10.29
CA THR A 180 -6.41 25.82 10.68
C THR A 180 -6.57 27.29 11.03
N ALA A 181 -5.47 28.04 11.15
CA ALA A 181 -5.47 29.47 11.51
C ALA A 181 -5.73 30.38 10.30
#